data_AF-A0A5B7C0D7-F1
#
_entry.id   AF-A0A5B7C0D7-F1
#
_cell.length_a   1.000
_cell.length_b   1.000
_cell.length_c   1.000
_cell.angle_alpha   90.00
_cell.angle_beta   90.00
_cell.angle_gamma   90.00
#
_symmetry.space_group_name_H-M   'P 1'
#
loop_
_entity.id
_entity.type
_entity.pdbx_description
1 polymer ?
#
loop_
_entity_poly.entity_id
_entity_poly.type
_entity_poly.pdbx_seq_one_letter_code
_entity_poly.pdbx_strand_id
1 'polypeptide(L)'
;ISLLGVTMLTLTSTIHSLSPPTCSKNGSCETASTLQFAVLYAALALSSIGLGGAGFTMASMGANQFEKTKDQEIFFNWYFFTLYVANAISFTAIIYIEDNVSSGLGFGICVAAYAIGITVFLSGKRFYRHVKPKGSPFTSIARVMVAAIRKRKISGGGNLDY
;
A
#
# COMPACT_ATOMS: atom_id res chain seq x y z
N ILE A 1 2.87 -7.29 -4.79
CA ILE A 1 3.77 -6.80 -3.72
C ILE A 1 3.07 -6.85 -2.37
N SER A 2 1.92 -6.19 -2.20
CA SER A 2 1.16 -6.22 -0.93
C SER A 2 0.78 -7.63 -0.49
N LEU A 3 0.21 -8.46 -1.39
CA LEU A 3 -0.13 -9.86 -1.08
C LEU A 3 1.09 -10.66 -0.58
N LEU A 4 2.25 -10.48 -1.20
CA LEU A 4 3.48 -11.15 -0.80
C LEU A 4 3.92 -10.72 0.62
N GLY A 5 3.88 -9.43 0.92
CA GLY A 5 4.18 -8.91 2.25
C GLY A 5 3.27 -9.48 3.33
N VAL A 6 1.95 -9.51 3.10
CA VAL A 6 0.96 -10.05 4.05
C VAL A 6 1.09 -11.56 4.20
N THR A 7 1.40 -12.30 3.12
CA THR A 7 1.67 -13.74 3.22
C THR A 7 2.92 -14.05 4.04
N MET A 8 3.98 -13.24 3.91
CA MET A 8 5.19 -13.37 4.73
C MET A 8 4.92 -13.04 6.20
N LEU A 9 4.09 -12.03 6.49
CA LEU A 9 3.64 -11.72 7.85
C LEU A 9 2.84 -12.90 8.44
N THR A 10 1.91 -13.45 7.67
CA THR A 10 1.12 -14.62 8.09
C THR A 10 2.03 -15.80 8.42
N LEU A 11 3.04 -16.06 7.58
CA LEU A 11 4.00 -17.14 7.78
C LEU A 11 4.88 -16.91 9.02
N THR A 12 5.27 -15.67 9.29
CA THR A 12 6.06 -15.29 10.48
C THR A 12 5.24 -15.46 11.77
N SER A 13 3.94 -15.19 11.71
CA SER A 13 3.03 -15.32 12.86
C SER A 13 2.56 -16.75 13.11
N THR A 14 2.45 -17.59 12.07
CA THR A 14 1.97 -18.97 12.20
C THR A 14 3.08 -19.99 12.45
N ILE A 15 4.30 -19.74 11.98
CA ILE A 15 5.44 -20.64 12.20
C ILE A 15 6.12 -20.28 13.52
N HIS A 16 6.01 -21.17 14.50
CA HIS A 16 6.64 -21.07 15.82
C HIS A 16 8.18 -20.94 15.78
N SER A 17 8.80 -21.29 14.63
CA SER A 17 10.24 -21.13 14.39
C SER A 17 10.63 -19.72 13.93
N LEU A 18 9.68 -18.92 13.41
CA LEU A 18 9.88 -17.53 12.98
C LEU A 18 9.32 -16.50 13.96
N SER A 19 8.44 -16.92 14.88
CA SER A 19 8.06 -16.13 16.05
C SER A 19 8.95 -16.49 17.25
N PRO A 20 9.17 -15.54 18.19
CA PRO A 20 9.82 -15.86 19.45
C PRO A 20 8.98 -16.88 20.23
N PRO A 21 9.63 -17.79 20.99
CA PRO A 21 8.92 -18.78 21.79
C PRO A 21 8.03 -18.09 22.83
N THR A 22 6.86 -18.65 23.10
CA THR A 22 5.92 -18.13 24.10
C THR A 22 6.63 -18.01 25.46
N CYS A 23 6.56 -16.83 26.09
CA CYS A 23 7.19 -16.61 27.39
C CYS A 23 6.73 -17.67 28.40
N SER A 24 7.68 -18.27 29.12
CA SER A 24 7.34 -19.18 30.22
C SER A 24 6.61 -18.41 31.32
N LYS A 25 5.63 -19.05 31.98
CA LYS A 25 4.86 -18.46 33.10
C LYS A 25 5.72 -17.91 34.25
N ASN A 26 7.01 -18.26 34.28
CA ASN A 26 7.99 -17.80 35.26
C ASN A 26 8.68 -16.47 34.89
N GLY A 27 8.23 -15.77 33.83
CA GLY A 27 8.69 -14.41 33.49
C GLY A 27 9.99 -14.36 32.67
N SER A 28 10.59 -15.49 32.33
CA SER A 28 11.73 -15.55 31.39
C SER A 28 11.19 -15.61 29.96
N CYS A 29 11.36 -14.54 29.20
CA CYS A 29 11.06 -14.50 27.77
C CYS A 29 12.37 -14.39 26.98
N GLU A 30 12.56 -15.26 25.98
CA GLU A 30 13.69 -15.14 25.06
C GLU A 30 13.41 -14.10 23.99
N THR A 31 14.37 -13.20 23.78
CA THR A 31 14.31 -12.18 22.74
C THR A 31 14.38 -12.84 21.36
N ALA A 32 13.57 -12.33 20.42
CA ALA A 32 13.60 -12.79 19.03
C ALA A 32 15.00 -12.67 18.40
N SER A 33 15.36 -13.64 17.57
CA SER A 33 16.65 -13.66 16.87
C SER A 33 16.77 -12.53 15.84
N THR A 34 17.99 -12.08 15.54
CA THR A 34 18.27 -11.09 14.47
C THR A 34 17.64 -11.48 13.14
N LEU A 35 17.58 -12.77 12.83
CA LEU A 35 16.97 -13.27 11.59
C LEU A 35 15.44 -13.12 11.60
N GLN A 36 14.78 -13.33 12.75
CA GLN A 36 13.33 -13.13 12.91
C GLN A 36 12.96 -11.65 12.73
N PHE A 37 13.76 -10.74 13.30
CA PHE A 37 13.59 -9.30 13.08
C PHE A 37 13.80 -8.89 11.62
N ALA A 38 14.84 -9.42 10.96
CA ALA A 38 15.12 -9.11 9.56
C ALA A 38 13.96 -9.54 8.64
N VAL A 39 13.42 -10.74 8.84
CA VAL A 39 12.27 -11.24 8.06
C VAL A 39 11.03 -10.39 8.33
N LEU A 40 10.76 -10.04 9.60
CA LEU A 40 9.64 -9.18 9.97
C LEU A 40 9.74 -7.80 9.30
N TYR A 41 10.90 -7.14 9.37
CA TYR A 41 11.09 -5.83 8.75
C TYR A 41 10.98 -5.88 7.23
N ALA A 42 11.50 -6.93 6.59
CA ALA A 42 11.32 -7.13 5.16
C ALA A 42 9.83 -7.27 4.80
N ALA A 43 9.08 -8.08 5.55
CA ALA A 43 7.65 -8.30 5.32
C ALA A 43 6.83 -7.01 5.51
N LEU A 44 7.16 -6.22 6.55
CA LEU A 44 6.56 -4.90 6.79
C LEU A 44 6.89 -3.89 5.68
N ALA A 45 8.14 -3.86 5.21
CA ALA A 45 8.56 -3.00 4.11
C ALA A 45 7.82 -3.35 2.81
N LEU A 46 7.74 -4.63 2.45
CA LEU A 46 6.99 -5.10 1.28
C LEU A 46 5.51 -4.74 1.38
N SER A 47 4.90 -4.95 2.54
CA SER A 47 3.49 -4.62 2.79
C SER A 47 3.23 -3.11 2.63
N SER A 48 4.10 -2.29 3.21
CA SER A 48 3.99 -0.82 3.16
C SER A 48 4.13 -0.27 1.75
N ILE A 49 5.11 -0.76 0.98
CA ILE A 49 5.32 -0.40 -0.43
C ILE A 49 4.08 -0.77 -1.25
N GLY A 50 3.55 -1.97 -1.02
CA GLY A 50 2.38 -2.46 -1.73
C GLY A 50 1.11 -1.66 -1.44
N LEU A 51 0.85 -1.39 -0.16
CA LEU A 51 -0.33 -0.64 0.27
C LEU A 51 -0.30 0.81 -0.23
N GLY A 52 0.87 1.46 -0.14
CA GLY A 52 1.06 2.82 -0.65
C GLY A 52 0.78 2.91 -2.15
N GLY A 53 1.36 2.03 -2.96
CA GLY A 53 1.17 2.07 -4.42
C GLY A 53 -0.27 1.80 -4.86
N ALA A 54 -0.91 0.77 -4.29
CA ALA A 54 -2.28 0.41 -4.63
C ALA A 54 -3.29 1.45 -4.14
N GLY A 55 -3.13 1.96 -2.91
CA GLY A 55 -4.08 2.87 -2.27
C GLY A 55 -4.35 4.15 -3.08
N PHE A 56 -3.32 4.76 -3.66
CA PHE A 56 -3.47 6.00 -4.44
C PHE A 56 -3.97 5.78 -5.87
N THR A 57 -3.69 4.61 -6.46
CA THR A 57 -3.99 4.34 -7.87
C THR A 57 -5.39 3.75 -8.06
N MET A 58 -5.91 2.98 -7.12
CA MET A 58 -7.20 2.30 -7.26
C MET A 58 -8.38 3.26 -7.45
N ALA A 59 -8.47 4.33 -6.64
CA ALA A 59 -9.57 5.29 -6.73
C ALA A 59 -9.59 6.00 -8.10
N SER A 60 -8.43 6.46 -8.56
CA SER A 60 -8.31 7.15 -9.85
C SER A 60 -8.55 6.21 -11.03
N MET A 61 -8.06 4.97 -10.96
CA MET A 61 -8.33 3.95 -11.99
C MET A 61 -9.83 3.61 -12.10
N GLY A 62 -10.53 3.52 -10.97
CA GLY A 62 -11.97 3.26 -10.92
C GLY A 62 -12.79 4.42 -11.46
N ALA A 63 -12.50 5.65 -11.01
CA ALA A 63 -13.19 6.85 -11.49
C ALA A 63 -13.00 7.03 -13.01
N ASN A 64 -11.82 6.71 -13.53
CA ASN A 64 -11.48 6.83 -14.94
C ASN A 64 -12.21 5.83 -15.86
N GLN A 65 -13.04 4.93 -15.32
CA GLN A 65 -14.00 4.15 -16.11
C GLN A 65 -15.20 4.98 -16.57
N PHE A 66 -15.55 6.04 -15.86
CA PHE A 66 -16.70 6.90 -16.16
C PHE A 66 -16.30 8.10 -17.02
N GLU A 67 -17.13 8.47 -17.99
CA GLU A 67 -16.88 9.62 -18.88
C GLU A 67 -17.38 10.95 -18.31
N LYS A 68 -18.49 10.91 -17.57
CA LYS A 68 -19.12 12.11 -17.02
C LYS A 68 -18.51 12.44 -15.66
N THR A 69 -18.13 13.70 -15.47
CA THR A 69 -17.58 14.19 -14.19
C THR A 69 -18.49 13.89 -13.00
N LYS A 70 -19.82 14.05 -13.17
CA LYS A 70 -20.81 13.73 -12.13
C LYS A 70 -20.73 12.27 -11.66
N ASP A 71 -20.55 11.32 -12.58
CA ASP A 71 -20.47 9.90 -12.25
C ASP A 71 -19.14 9.57 -11.56
N GLN A 72 -18.06 10.27 -11.93
CA GLN A 72 -16.76 10.18 -11.25
C GLN A 72 -16.83 10.68 -9.80
N GLU A 73 -17.49 11.81 -9.55
CA GLU A 73 -17.68 12.37 -8.20
C GLU A 73 -18.51 11.43 -7.31
N ILE A 74 -19.61 10.87 -7.85
CA ILE A 74 -20.43 9.87 -7.13
C ILE A 74 -19.60 8.64 -6.80
N PHE A 75 -18.77 8.16 -7.74
CA PHE A 75 -17.86 7.04 -7.51
C PHE A 75 -16.86 7.35 -6.39
N PHE A 76 -16.22 8.53 -6.41
CA PHE A 76 -15.28 8.92 -5.36
C PHE A 76 -15.96 8.98 -3.98
N ASN A 77 -17.15 9.56 -3.89
CA ASN A 77 -17.89 9.63 -2.63
C ASN A 77 -18.20 8.22 -2.08
N TRP A 78 -18.69 7.31 -2.92
CA TRP A 78 -18.93 5.92 -2.50
C TRP A 78 -17.65 5.16 -2.18
N TYR A 79 -16.58 5.38 -2.93
CA TYR A 79 -15.28 4.78 -2.67
C TYR A 79 -14.75 5.17 -1.29
N PHE A 80 -14.76 6.47 -0.94
CA PHE A 80 -14.30 6.90 0.37
C PHE A 80 -15.23 6.45 1.49
N PHE A 81 -16.55 6.49 1.29
CA PHE A 81 -17.51 5.99 2.26
C PHE A 81 -17.25 4.52 2.60
N THR A 82 -17.14 3.66 1.58
CA THR A 82 -16.86 2.22 1.76
C THR A 82 -15.48 1.99 2.37
N LEU A 83 -14.48 2.77 2.00
CA LEU A 83 -13.13 2.70 2.57
C LEU A 83 -13.13 3.01 4.07
N TYR A 84 -13.83 4.06 4.51
CA TYR A 84 -13.90 4.41 5.93
C TYR A 84 -14.66 3.35 6.74
N VAL A 85 -15.75 2.81 6.20
CA VAL A 85 -16.49 1.71 6.85
C VAL A 85 -15.60 0.46 6.96
N ALA A 86 -14.90 0.09 5.88
CA ALA A 86 -13.98 -1.04 5.90
C ALA A 86 -12.84 -0.84 6.93
N ASN A 87 -12.28 0.37 7.03
CA ASN A 87 -11.27 0.70 8.04
C ASN A 87 -11.82 0.59 9.47
N ALA A 88 -13.04 1.05 9.71
CA ALA A 88 -13.68 0.92 11.02
C ALA A 88 -13.85 -0.55 11.43
N ILE A 89 -14.29 -1.40 10.50
CA ILE A 89 -14.39 -2.86 10.71
C ILE A 89 -13.00 -3.48 10.92
N SER A 90 -12.02 -3.08 10.13
CA SER A 90 -10.65 -3.60 10.23
C SER A 90 -10.03 -3.28 11.60
N PHE A 91 -10.12 -2.04 12.06
CA PHE A 91 -9.53 -1.63 13.35
C PHE A 91 -10.29 -2.15 14.57
N THR A 92 -11.47 -2.74 14.38
CA THR A 92 -12.26 -3.32 15.48
C THR A 92 -12.25 -4.84 15.41
N ALA A 93 -12.92 -5.42 14.41
CA ALA A 93 -13.13 -6.86 14.30
C ALA A 93 -11.84 -7.62 13.97
N ILE A 94 -11.05 -7.14 13.01
CA ILE A 94 -9.83 -7.86 12.60
C ILE A 94 -8.77 -7.80 13.69
N ILE A 95 -8.51 -6.60 14.26
CA ILE A 95 -7.59 -6.46 15.39
C ILE A 95 -8.05 -7.32 16.58
N TYR A 96 -9.35 -7.34 16.89
CA TYR A 96 -9.87 -8.20 17.95
C TYR A 96 -9.55 -9.69 17.71
N ILE A 97 -9.72 -10.18 16.47
CA ILE A 97 -9.39 -11.57 16.10
C ILE A 97 -7.89 -11.82 16.22
N GLU A 98 -7.06 -10.88 15.76
CA GLU A 98 -5.60 -10.99 15.78
C GLU A 98 -5.06 -11.07 17.22
N ASP A 99 -5.61 -10.27 18.13
CA ASP A 99 -5.14 -10.15 19.51
C ASP A 99 -5.78 -11.16 20.48
N ASN A 100 -7.08 -11.46 20.33
CA ASN A 100 -7.84 -12.24 21.33
C ASN A 100 -8.13 -13.69 20.90
N VAL A 101 -8.13 -13.99 19.59
CA VAL A 101 -8.50 -15.32 19.08
C VAL A 101 -7.28 -16.06 18.56
N SER A 102 -6.67 -15.53 17.49
CA SER A 102 -5.45 -16.07 16.90
C SER A 102 -4.94 -15.11 15.83
N SER A 103 -3.68 -14.69 15.98
CA SER A 103 -3.01 -13.86 14.97
C SER A 103 -2.93 -14.56 13.61
N GLY A 104 -2.76 -15.89 13.59
CA GLY A 104 -2.78 -16.68 12.36
C GLY A 104 -4.11 -16.64 11.61
N LEU A 105 -5.24 -16.70 12.34
CA LEU A 105 -6.57 -16.59 11.73
C LEU A 105 -6.84 -15.18 11.20
N GLY A 106 -6.48 -14.14 11.95
CA GLY A 106 -6.63 -12.74 11.52
C GLY A 106 -5.86 -12.46 10.23
N PHE A 107 -4.57 -12.81 10.20
CA PHE A 107 -3.76 -12.65 8.99
C PHE A 107 -4.24 -13.54 7.83
N GLY A 108 -4.72 -14.75 8.11
CA GLY A 108 -5.30 -15.65 7.10
C GLY A 108 -6.53 -15.05 6.41
N ILE A 109 -7.44 -14.44 7.18
CA ILE A 109 -8.61 -13.73 6.65
C ILE A 109 -8.16 -12.57 5.75
N CYS A 110 -7.17 -11.79 6.20
CA CYS A 110 -6.59 -10.70 5.40
C CYS A 110 -6.02 -11.19 4.07
N VAL A 111 -5.23 -12.29 4.06
CA VAL A 111 -4.69 -12.89 2.84
C VAL A 111 -5.80 -13.34 1.89
N ALA A 112 -6.83 -14.01 2.42
CA ALA A 112 -7.95 -14.48 1.61
C ALA A 112 -8.71 -13.30 0.96
N ALA A 113 -8.98 -12.24 1.72
CA ALA A 113 -9.64 -11.04 1.20
C ALA A 113 -8.82 -10.38 0.09
N TYR A 114 -7.50 -10.24 0.26
CA TYR A 114 -6.61 -9.72 -0.79
C TYR A 114 -6.59 -10.60 -2.05
N ALA A 115 -6.56 -11.93 -1.88
CA ALA A 115 -6.56 -12.87 -3.00
C ALA A 115 -7.88 -12.81 -3.80
N ILE A 116 -9.02 -12.73 -3.11
CA ILE A 116 -10.33 -12.54 -3.74
C ILE A 116 -10.36 -11.22 -4.52
N GLY A 117 -9.92 -10.12 -3.89
CA GLY A 117 -9.87 -8.81 -4.54
C GLY A 117 -9.02 -8.80 -5.82
N ILE A 118 -7.84 -9.43 -5.78
CA ILE A 118 -6.97 -9.58 -6.97
C ILE A 118 -7.67 -10.42 -8.04
N THR A 119 -8.31 -11.52 -7.67
CA THR A 119 -9.01 -12.40 -8.61
C THR A 119 -10.13 -11.66 -9.34
N VAL A 120 -10.96 -10.92 -8.59
CA VAL A 120 -12.03 -10.08 -9.16
C VAL A 120 -11.44 -9.00 -10.07
N PHE A 121 -10.39 -8.30 -9.62
CA PHE A 121 -9.73 -7.27 -10.43
C PHE A 121 -9.16 -7.84 -11.74
N LEU A 122 -8.52 -9.00 -11.70
CA LEU A 122 -7.96 -9.65 -12.89
C LEU A 122 -9.04 -10.18 -13.82
N SER A 123 -10.14 -10.73 -13.28
CA SER A 123 -11.28 -11.17 -14.10
C SER A 123 -11.94 -10.00 -14.86
N GLY A 124 -11.95 -8.81 -14.25
CA GLY A 124 -12.50 -7.58 -14.83
C GLY A 124 -11.62 -6.98 -15.93
N LYS A 125 -10.36 -7.44 -16.09
CA LYS A 125 -9.36 -6.83 -16.98
C LYS A 125 -9.85 -6.63 -18.41
N ARG A 126 -10.68 -7.53 -18.94
CA ARG A 126 -11.23 -7.44 -20.31
C ARG A 126 -12.26 -6.32 -20.46
N PHE A 127 -12.92 -5.92 -19.38
CA PHE A 127 -13.95 -4.88 -19.35
C PHE A 127 -13.39 -3.51 -18.98
N TYR A 128 -12.13 -3.42 -18.57
CA TYR A 128 -11.51 -2.16 -18.19
C TYR A 128 -11.18 -1.29 -19.40
N ARG A 129 -11.60 -0.03 -19.34
CA ARG A 129 -11.18 0.98 -20.29
C ARG A 129 -9.69 1.25 -20.13
N HIS A 130 -8.94 1.00 -21.19
CA HIS A 130 -7.52 1.28 -21.24
C HIS A 130 -7.32 2.77 -21.53
N VAL A 131 -6.88 3.51 -20.53
CA VAL A 131 -6.59 4.94 -20.68
C VAL A 131 -5.14 5.11 -21.06
N LYS A 132 -4.91 5.89 -22.11
CA LYS A 132 -3.56 6.14 -22.63
C LYS A 132 -2.71 6.79 -21.53
N PRO A 133 -1.47 6.32 -21.32
CA PRO A 133 -0.59 6.90 -20.32
C PRO A 133 -0.34 8.38 -20.66
N LYS A 134 -0.79 9.28 -19.77
CA LYS A 134 -0.33 10.67 -19.75
C LYS A 134 1.09 10.65 -19.17
N GLY A 135 2.04 11.32 -19.80
CA GLY A 135 3.46 11.25 -19.44
C GLY A 135 3.76 11.52 -17.95
N SER A 136 4.97 11.18 -17.48
CA SER A 136 5.31 11.26 -16.06
C SER A 136 5.38 12.71 -15.55
N PRO A 137 4.60 13.09 -14.51
CA PRO A 137 4.66 14.41 -13.91
C PRO A 137 6.04 14.70 -13.29
N PHE A 138 6.76 13.66 -12.83
CA PHE A 138 8.13 13.79 -12.32
C PHE A 138 9.10 14.30 -13.38
N THR A 139 8.93 13.89 -14.63
CA THR A 139 9.77 14.40 -15.73
C THR A 139 9.51 15.88 -15.98
N SER A 140 8.27 16.34 -15.83
CA SER A 140 7.92 17.76 -15.94
C SER A 140 8.57 18.57 -14.82
N ILE A 141 8.48 18.10 -13.58
CA ILE A 141 9.11 18.74 -12.41
C ILE A 141 10.63 18.77 -12.57
N ALA A 142 11.26 17.66 -12.97
CA ALA A 142 12.70 17.59 -13.20
C ALA A 142 13.14 18.57 -14.30
N ARG A 143 12.37 18.67 -15.41
CA ARG A 143 12.65 19.66 -16.47
C ARG A 143 12.58 21.09 -15.94
N VAL A 144 11.55 21.44 -15.16
CA VAL A 144 11.41 22.77 -14.56
C VAL A 144 12.55 23.06 -13.59
N MET A 145 12.92 22.09 -12.75
CA MET A 145 14.02 22.23 -11.79
C MET A 145 15.37 22.43 -12.50
N VAL A 146 15.67 21.61 -13.51
CA VAL A 146 16.88 21.73 -14.32
C VAL A 146 16.90 23.06 -15.08
N ALA A 147 15.77 23.47 -15.65
CA ALA A 147 15.65 24.76 -16.34
C ALA A 147 15.87 25.94 -15.40
N ALA A 148 15.30 25.89 -14.18
CA ALA A 148 15.50 26.93 -13.16
C ALA A 148 16.97 27.01 -12.71
N ILE A 149 17.63 25.88 -12.47
CA ILE A 149 19.07 25.85 -12.12
C ILE A 149 19.93 26.41 -13.26
N ARG A 150 19.65 26.03 -14.51
CA ARG A 150 20.37 26.55 -15.68
C ARG A 150 20.17 28.06 -15.84
N LYS A 151 18.95 28.58 -15.71
CA LYS A 151 18.65 30.02 -15.81
C LYS A 151 19.29 30.82 -14.67
N ARG A 152 19.38 30.25 -13.46
CA ARG A 152 20.07 30.87 -12.32
C ARG A 152 21.59 30.93 -12.50
N LYS A 153 22.20 29.93 -13.15
CA LYS A 153 23.63 29.96 -13.51
C LYS A 153 23.96 30.95 -14.63
N ILE A 154 23.02 31.20 -15.55
CA ILE A 154 23.19 32.19 -16.63
C ILE A 154 22.97 33.62 -16.11
N SER A 155 22.08 33.83 -15.14
CA SER A 155 21.80 35.15 -14.56
C SER A 155 22.90 35.69 -13.64
N GLY A 156 23.98 34.94 -13.40
CA GLY A 156 25.17 35.38 -12.66
C GLY A 156 26.30 35.93 -13.54
N GLY A 157 26.07 36.11 -14.86
CA GLY A 157 27.11 36.50 -15.82
C GLY A 157 26.64 37.35 -16.99
N GLY A 158 25.63 38.21 -16.81
CA GLY A 158 25.19 39.15 -17.84
C GLY A 158 24.82 40.50 -17.22
N ASN A 159 25.72 41.47 -17.38
CA ASN A 159 25.61 42.85 -16.95
C ASN A 159 24.35 43.54 -17.46
N LEU A 160 23.95 44.56 -16.69
CA LEU A 160 23.27 45.77 -17.14
C LEU A 160 23.81 46.20 -18.51
N ASP A 161 22.95 46.40 -19.50
CA ASP A 161 23.09 47.42 -20.53
C ASP A 161 21.69 47.71 -21.10
N TYR A 162 21.21 48.93 -20.88
CA TYR A 162 20.05 49.54 -21.54
C TYR A 162 20.46 50.08 -22.91
#